data_AF-A0A7Y6UCL2-F1
#
_entry.id   AF-A0A7Y6UCL2-F1
#
_cell.length_a   1.000
_cell.length_b   1.000
_cell.length_c   1.000
_cell.angle_alpha   90.00
_cell.angle_beta   90.00
_cell.angle_gamma   90.00
#
_symmetry.space_group_name_H-M   'P 1'
#
loop_
_entity.id
_entity.type
_entity.pdbx_description
1 polymer ?
#
loop_
_entity_poly.entity_id
_entity_poly.type
_entity_poly.pdbx_seq_one_letter_code
_entity_poly.pdbx_strand_id
1 'polypeptide(L)'
;MYAIPYILVIRLHRLALDARRRDRTWRYYGYSLAAGLLAGLLTSVALLVAWAMWQVGWWPLAILMLVLFALPPLQPVMMRHVLAPLGLVRTAFWAGHFVSSDDSDAYGLTCAAWAYALKPSPEGELWITARREKRVPLGDSEIIVTALMATGRGDADTARQLMRSTAEMVENHPLVREVAGEWLAVDAVARGAWAELHADAIAARWPASSLTFLLEGIAARKVDAKRAPGSAELRVRWLLAPHRRATARLLANPTTPGTGTVT
;
A
#
# COMPACT_ATOMS: atom_id res chain seq x y z
N MET A 1 10.72 -25.62 17.78
CA MET A 1 11.78 -24.68 17.31
C MET A 1 11.63 -24.23 15.85
N TYR A 2 10.81 -24.85 15.01
CA TYR A 2 10.67 -24.53 13.57
C TYR A 2 10.04 -23.16 13.23
N ALA A 3 9.42 -22.47 14.19
CA ALA A 3 8.77 -21.17 13.95
C ALA A 3 9.73 -19.95 14.04
N ILE A 4 10.96 -20.13 14.54
CA ILE A 4 11.88 -19.01 14.81
C ILE A 4 12.15 -18.15 13.56
N PRO A 5 12.47 -18.73 12.38
CA PRO A 5 12.71 -17.92 11.19
C PRO A 5 11.49 -17.10 10.75
N TYR A 6 10.29 -17.67 10.87
CA TYR A 6 9.05 -16.98 10.52
C TYR A 6 8.73 -15.84 11.50
N ILE A 7 8.94 -16.06 12.81
CA ILE A 7 8.82 -15.03 13.84
C ILE A 7 9.81 -13.89 13.58
N LEU A 8 11.03 -14.20 13.16
CA LEU A 8 12.04 -13.20 12.81
C LEU A 8 11.63 -12.39 11.57
N VAL A 9 11.11 -13.03 10.52
CA VAL A 9 10.57 -12.30 9.35
C VAL A 9 9.45 -11.37 9.75
N ILE A 10 8.47 -11.87 10.52
CA ILE A 10 7.35 -11.04 10.98
C ILE A 10 7.85 -9.87 11.81
N ARG A 11 8.79 -10.09 12.74
CA ARG A 11 9.37 -9.01 13.56
C ARG A 11 10.11 -8.00 12.70
N LEU A 12 11.00 -8.42 11.80
CA LEU A 12 11.75 -7.52 10.93
C LEU A 12 10.81 -6.74 10.01
N HIS A 13 9.77 -7.38 9.49
CA HIS A 13 8.76 -6.73 8.68
C HIS A 13 7.97 -5.70 9.47
N ARG A 14 7.55 -6.02 10.71
CA ARG A 14 6.92 -5.06 11.62
C ARG A 14 7.84 -3.89 11.95
N LEU A 15 9.12 -4.14 12.24
CA LEU A 15 10.10 -3.08 12.48
C LEU A 15 10.30 -2.20 11.24
N ALA A 16 10.30 -2.78 10.04
CA ALA A 16 10.33 -2.01 8.79
C ALA A 16 9.09 -1.14 8.64
N LEU A 17 7.89 -1.71 8.89
CA LEU A 17 6.63 -0.97 8.85
C LEU A 17 6.60 0.14 9.89
N ASP A 18 7.02 -0.12 11.14
CA ASP A 18 7.06 0.88 12.20
C ASP A 18 8.07 1.98 11.89
N ALA A 19 9.26 1.64 11.39
CA ALA A 19 10.25 2.62 10.95
C ALA A 19 9.73 3.47 9.78
N ARG A 20 8.91 2.90 8.89
CA ARG A 20 8.26 3.62 7.79
C ARG A 20 7.16 4.54 8.31
N ARG A 21 6.31 4.03 9.21
CA ARG A 21 5.11 4.72 9.71
C ARG A 21 5.41 5.83 10.71
N ARG A 22 6.36 5.59 11.62
CA ARG A 22 6.68 6.52 12.72
C ARG A 22 7.94 7.33 12.47
N ASP A 23 9.02 6.66 12.11
CA ASP A 23 10.33 7.31 12.08
C ASP A 23 10.60 8.03 10.76
N ARG A 24 10.06 7.53 9.63
CA ARG A 24 10.35 8.00 8.26
C ARG A 24 11.85 8.17 7.98
N THR A 25 12.69 7.36 8.63
CA THR A 25 14.15 7.45 8.56
C THR A 25 14.77 6.40 7.64
N TRP A 26 16.07 6.53 7.39
CA TRP A 26 16.88 5.54 6.67
C TRP A 26 16.82 4.13 7.26
N ARG A 27 16.46 3.99 8.55
CA ARG A 27 16.26 2.70 9.21
C ARG A 27 15.24 1.82 8.49
N TYR A 28 14.23 2.44 7.86
CA TYR A 28 13.28 1.74 7.00
C TYR A 28 13.99 0.92 5.93
N TYR A 29 15.02 1.46 5.27
CA TYR A 29 15.75 0.73 4.23
C TYR A 29 16.52 -0.45 4.80
N GLY A 30 17.19 -0.27 5.95
CA GLY A 30 17.91 -1.35 6.63
C GLY A 30 16.99 -2.51 7.00
N TYR A 31 15.87 -2.22 7.66
CA TYR A 31 14.88 -3.24 8.02
C TYR A 31 14.19 -3.86 6.81
N SER A 32 13.89 -3.09 5.76
CA SER A 32 13.31 -3.61 4.53
C SER A 32 14.24 -4.55 3.78
N LEU A 33 15.53 -4.20 3.70
CA LEU A 33 16.55 -5.07 3.10
C LEU A 33 16.70 -6.36 3.90
N ALA A 34 16.83 -6.26 5.24
CA ALA A 34 16.94 -7.42 6.11
C ALA A 34 15.70 -8.34 6.02
N ALA A 35 14.50 -7.76 6.06
CA ALA A 35 13.25 -8.50 5.91
C ALA A 35 13.16 -9.15 4.52
N GLY A 36 13.55 -8.45 3.45
CA GLY A 36 13.56 -8.98 2.09
C GLY A 36 14.52 -10.14 1.91
N LEU A 37 15.75 -10.04 2.44
CA LEU A 37 16.74 -11.13 2.41
C LEU A 37 16.24 -12.37 3.17
N LEU A 38 15.68 -12.18 4.36
CA LEU A 38 15.17 -13.30 5.16
C LEU A 38 13.92 -13.93 4.52
N ALA A 39 13.01 -13.14 3.96
CA ALA A 39 11.86 -13.64 3.21
C ALA A 39 12.29 -14.40 1.94
N GLY A 40 13.32 -13.90 1.23
CA GLY A 40 13.92 -14.59 0.10
C GLY A 40 14.47 -15.96 0.49
N LEU A 41 15.26 -16.02 1.58
CA LEU A 41 15.79 -17.28 2.11
C LEU A 41 14.67 -18.27 2.48
N LEU A 42 13.64 -17.82 3.20
CA LEU A 42 12.50 -18.68 3.54
C LEU A 42 11.76 -19.20 2.31
N THR A 43 11.56 -18.33 1.32
CA THR A 43 10.92 -18.72 0.06
C THR A 43 11.78 -19.75 -0.67
N SER A 44 13.10 -19.58 -0.72
CA SER A 44 14.01 -20.56 -1.32
C SER A 44 13.95 -21.92 -0.61
N VAL A 45 13.90 -21.94 0.72
CA VAL A 45 13.75 -23.18 1.50
C VAL A 45 12.39 -23.85 1.22
N ALA A 46 11.31 -23.07 1.19
CA ALA A 46 9.98 -23.59 0.85
C ALA A 46 9.94 -24.16 -0.58
N LEU A 47 10.55 -23.48 -1.56
CA LEU A 47 10.65 -23.98 -2.94
C LEU A 47 11.44 -25.29 -3.03
N LEU A 48 12.56 -25.39 -2.31
CA LEU A 48 13.38 -26.60 -2.26
C LEU A 48 12.61 -27.78 -1.66
N VAL A 49 11.89 -27.55 -0.55
CA VAL A 49 11.08 -28.59 0.10
C VAL A 49 9.91 -29.00 -0.80
N ALA A 50 9.22 -28.05 -1.45
CA ALA A 50 8.13 -28.34 -2.37
C ALA A 50 8.63 -29.19 -3.54
N TRP A 51 9.80 -28.84 -4.08
CA TRP A 51 10.45 -29.59 -5.14
C TRP A 51 10.81 -31.02 -4.70
N ALA A 52 11.39 -31.21 -3.52
CA ALA A 52 11.69 -32.53 -2.98
C ALA A 52 10.42 -33.39 -2.81
N MET A 53 9.33 -32.80 -2.29
CA MET A 53 8.04 -33.48 -2.14
C MET A 53 7.43 -33.87 -3.48
N TRP A 54 7.61 -33.01 -4.50
CA TRP A 54 7.21 -33.32 -5.87
C TRP A 54 7.93 -34.56 -6.41
N GLN A 55 9.25 -34.68 -6.19
CA GLN A 55 10.04 -35.83 -6.65
C GLN A 55 9.61 -37.16 -6.02
N VAL A 56 9.09 -37.14 -4.79
CA VAL A 56 8.62 -38.34 -4.06
C VAL A 56 7.14 -38.66 -4.35
N GLY A 57 6.48 -37.88 -5.22
CA GLY A 57 5.08 -38.09 -5.60
C GLY A 57 4.05 -37.44 -4.65
N TRP A 58 4.51 -36.66 -3.66
CA TRP A 58 3.64 -35.91 -2.73
C TRP A 58 3.26 -34.54 -3.27
N TRP A 59 2.96 -34.48 -4.57
CA TRP A 59 2.66 -33.24 -5.27
C TRP A 59 1.46 -32.45 -4.70
N PRO A 60 0.39 -33.03 -4.11
CA PRO A 60 -0.70 -32.23 -3.54
C PRO A 60 -0.22 -31.39 -2.34
N LEU A 61 0.65 -31.95 -1.52
CA LEU A 61 1.20 -31.27 -0.35
C LEU A 61 2.26 -30.23 -0.75
N ALA A 62 3.01 -30.49 -1.83
CA ALA A 62 3.89 -29.49 -2.44
C ALA A 62 3.10 -28.26 -2.93
N ILE A 63 1.98 -28.47 -3.63
CA ILE A 63 1.09 -27.38 -4.09
C ILE A 63 0.55 -26.60 -2.90
N LEU A 64 0.00 -27.30 -1.88
CA LEU A 64 -0.52 -26.65 -0.69
C LEU A 64 0.54 -25.78 -0.01
N MET A 65 1.76 -26.29 0.12
CA MET A 65 2.87 -25.53 0.71
C MET A 65 3.23 -24.30 -0.14
N LEU A 66 3.32 -24.44 -1.46
CA LEU A 66 3.56 -23.30 -2.35
C LEU A 66 2.48 -22.24 -2.21
N VAL A 67 1.21 -22.63 -2.16
CA VAL A 67 0.09 -21.69 -1.96
C VAL A 67 0.23 -20.98 -0.61
N LEU A 68 0.46 -21.70 0.48
CA LEU A 68 0.57 -21.11 1.83
C LEU A 68 1.75 -20.14 1.97
N PHE A 69 2.89 -20.43 1.32
CA PHE A 69 4.09 -19.59 1.44
C PHE A 69 4.16 -18.47 0.40
N ALA A 70 3.65 -18.68 -0.82
CA ALA A 70 3.71 -17.69 -1.88
C ALA A 70 2.56 -16.69 -1.81
N LEU A 71 1.37 -17.08 -1.33
CA LEU A 71 0.20 -16.21 -1.36
C LEU A 71 0.37 -14.93 -0.52
N PRO A 72 0.88 -14.96 0.73
CA PRO A 72 1.02 -13.74 1.53
C PRO A 72 1.91 -12.65 0.87
N PRO A 73 3.14 -12.93 0.39
CA PRO A 73 3.96 -11.91 -0.26
C PRO A 73 3.45 -11.52 -1.65
N LEU A 74 2.71 -12.40 -2.34
CA LEU A 74 2.13 -12.10 -3.65
C LEU A 74 0.86 -11.25 -3.53
N GLN A 75 0.12 -11.31 -2.42
CA GLN A 75 -1.18 -10.65 -2.31
C GLN A 75 -1.13 -9.14 -2.60
N PRO A 76 -0.20 -8.34 -2.05
CA PRO A 76 -0.17 -6.91 -2.33
C PRO A 76 0.10 -6.60 -3.81
N VAL A 77 0.95 -7.42 -4.44
CA VAL A 77 1.30 -7.34 -5.86
C VAL A 77 0.09 -7.73 -6.72
N MET A 78 -0.58 -8.83 -6.39
CA MET A 78 -1.80 -9.29 -7.06
C MET A 78 -2.92 -8.27 -6.94
N MET A 79 -3.12 -7.69 -5.75
CA MET A 79 -4.14 -6.67 -5.54
C MET A 79 -3.90 -5.45 -6.44
N ARG A 80 -2.67 -4.93 -6.44
CA ARG A 80 -2.28 -3.70 -7.16
C ARG A 80 -2.23 -3.86 -8.67
N HIS A 81 -1.82 -5.03 -9.16
CA HIS A 81 -1.51 -5.21 -10.59
C HIS A 81 -2.48 -6.13 -11.32
N VAL A 82 -3.31 -6.88 -10.61
CA VAL A 82 -4.23 -7.85 -11.21
C VAL A 82 -5.67 -7.59 -10.74
N LEU A 83 -5.96 -7.80 -9.46
CA LEU A 83 -7.34 -7.84 -8.97
C LEU A 83 -8.03 -6.47 -9.05
N ALA A 84 -7.37 -5.41 -8.58
CA ALA A 84 -7.96 -4.07 -8.59
C ALA A 84 -8.07 -3.50 -10.01
N PRO A 85 -7.03 -3.53 -10.87
CA PRO A 85 -7.14 -3.02 -12.24
C PRO A 85 -8.15 -3.79 -13.12
N LEU A 86 -8.34 -5.08 -12.87
CA LEU A 86 -9.33 -5.88 -13.60
C LEU A 86 -10.77 -5.68 -13.09
N GLY A 87 -10.96 -4.98 -11.95
CA GLY A 87 -12.28 -4.78 -11.34
C GLY A 87 -12.87 -6.04 -10.72
N LEU A 88 -12.04 -6.99 -10.29
CA LEU A 88 -12.49 -8.28 -9.74
C LEU A 88 -12.94 -8.12 -8.28
N VAL A 89 -14.04 -7.39 -8.06
CA VAL A 89 -14.54 -6.95 -6.73
C VAL A 89 -14.62 -8.11 -5.72
N ARG A 90 -15.28 -9.21 -6.08
CA ARG A 90 -15.47 -10.36 -5.17
C ARG A 90 -14.16 -11.07 -4.86
N THR A 91 -13.28 -11.22 -5.85
CA THR A 91 -11.98 -11.86 -5.67
C THR A 91 -11.04 -10.99 -4.84
N ALA A 92 -11.07 -9.67 -5.06
CA ALA A 92 -10.34 -8.69 -4.25
C ALA A 92 -10.81 -8.73 -2.79
N PHE A 93 -12.11 -8.87 -2.53
CA PHE A 93 -12.63 -9.07 -1.19
C PHE A 93 -11.98 -10.28 -0.50
N TRP A 94 -12.07 -11.46 -1.12
CA TRP A 94 -11.55 -12.68 -0.50
C TRP A 94 -10.04 -12.65 -0.33
N ALA A 95 -9.32 -12.08 -1.30
CA ALA A 95 -7.88 -11.89 -1.19
C ALA A 95 -7.48 -10.93 -0.05
N GLY A 96 -8.29 -9.92 0.26
CA GLY A 96 -8.09 -9.08 1.45
C GLY A 96 -8.50 -9.80 2.74
N HIS A 97 -9.66 -10.47 2.72
CA HIS A 97 -10.23 -11.17 3.88
C HIS A 97 -9.26 -12.19 4.48
N PHE A 98 -8.61 -13.02 3.65
CA PHE A 98 -7.70 -14.06 4.16
C PHE A 98 -6.36 -13.54 4.71
N VAL A 99 -6.07 -12.24 4.60
CA VAL A 99 -4.78 -11.67 5.04
C VAL A 99 -4.86 -11.01 6.42
N SER A 100 -6.02 -10.53 6.84
CA SER A 100 -6.21 -9.83 8.12
C SER A 100 -6.83 -10.77 9.16
N SER A 101 -6.31 -10.78 10.39
CA SER A 101 -6.77 -11.69 11.46
C SER A 101 -7.87 -11.14 12.35
N ASP A 102 -7.87 -9.82 12.60
CA ASP A 102 -8.69 -9.23 13.67
C ASP A 102 -10.04 -8.76 13.12
N ASP A 103 -10.03 -8.08 11.97
CA ASP A 103 -11.21 -7.71 11.20
C ASP A 103 -10.91 -7.93 9.70
N SER A 104 -11.09 -9.18 9.28
CA SER A 104 -10.86 -9.60 7.91
C SER A 104 -11.82 -8.94 6.92
N ASP A 105 -13.08 -8.77 7.33
CA ASP A 105 -14.13 -8.17 6.49
C ASP A 105 -13.88 -6.68 6.23
N ALA A 106 -13.35 -5.91 7.20
CA ALA A 106 -12.97 -4.51 7.00
C ALA A 106 -11.94 -4.34 5.87
N TYR A 107 -10.87 -5.14 5.90
CA TYR A 107 -9.83 -5.05 4.88
C TYR A 107 -10.30 -5.63 3.54
N GLY A 108 -11.02 -6.75 3.56
CA GLY A 108 -11.64 -7.33 2.37
C GLY A 108 -12.56 -6.34 1.65
N LEU A 109 -13.47 -5.68 2.37
CA LEU A 109 -14.36 -4.66 1.78
C LEU A 109 -13.58 -3.49 1.21
N THR A 110 -12.52 -3.05 1.88
CA THR A 110 -11.64 -1.99 1.37
C THR A 110 -10.98 -2.39 0.04
N CYS A 111 -10.48 -3.62 -0.07
CA CYS A 111 -9.92 -4.16 -1.32
C CYS A 111 -10.97 -4.27 -2.44
N ALA A 112 -12.19 -4.69 -2.09
CA ALA A 112 -13.31 -4.77 -3.04
C ALA A 112 -13.69 -3.38 -3.57
N ALA A 113 -13.82 -2.39 -2.68
CA ALA A 113 -14.11 -1.01 -3.01
C ALA A 113 -12.99 -0.38 -3.84
N TRP A 114 -11.73 -0.72 -3.58
CA TRP A 114 -10.60 -0.29 -4.40
C TRP A 114 -10.68 -0.85 -5.82
N ALA A 115 -11.01 -2.14 -5.98
CA ALA A 115 -11.21 -2.72 -7.31
C ALA A 115 -12.36 -2.04 -8.06
N TYR A 116 -13.47 -1.76 -7.37
CA TYR A 116 -14.59 -0.99 -7.91
C TYR A 116 -14.17 0.44 -8.31
N ALA A 117 -13.39 1.13 -7.48
CA ALA A 117 -12.94 2.51 -7.75
C ALA A 117 -12.13 2.61 -9.06
N LEU A 118 -11.37 1.58 -9.41
CA LEU A 118 -10.60 1.54 -10.66
C LEU A 118 -11.44 1.10 -11.86
N LYS A 119 -12.43 0.22 -11.66
CA LYS A 119 -13.30 -0.29 -12.72
C LYS A 119 -14.74 -0.43 -12.21
N PRO A 120 -15.52 0.66 -12.22
CA PRO A 120 -16.86 0.69 -11.66
C PRO A 120 -17.79 -0.27 -12.40
N SER A 121 -18.67 -0.94 -11.64
CA SER A 121 -19.73 -1.79 -12.20
C SER A 121 -20.95 -1.79 -11.28
N PRO A 122 -22.19 -1.79 -11.82
CA PRO A 122 -23.40 -1.82 -10.99
C PRO A 122 -23.48 -3.05 -10.09
N GLU A 123 -23.09 -4.23 -10.60
CA GLU A 123 -23.08 -5.47 -9.82
C GLU A 123 -22.07 -5.40 -8.66
N GLY A 124 -20.87 -4.87 -8.91
CA GLY A 124 -19.86 -4.68 -7.87
C GLY A 124 -20.33 -3.74 -6.77
N GLU A 125 -20.98 -2.65 -7.14
CA GLU A 125 -21.53 -1.66 -6.20
C GLU A 125 -22.63 -2.25 -5.30
N LEU A 126 -23.59 -2.95 -5.89
CA LEU A 126 -24.65 -3.65 -5.16
C LEU A 126 -24.07 -4.69 -4.21
N TRP A 127 -23.09 -5.46 -4.68
CA TRP A 127 -22.44 -6.48 -3.87
C TRP A 127 -21.67 -5.88 -2.68
N ILE A 128 -20.90 -4.81 -2.89
CA ILE A 128 -20.19 -4.09 -1.82
C ILE A 128 -21.20 -3.54 -0.81
N THR A 129 -22.26 -2.88 -1.27
CA THR A 129 -23.29 -2.28 -0.41
C THR A 129 -23.96 -3.34 0.47
N ALA A 130 -24.43 -4.44 -0.13
CA ALA A 130 -25.08 -5.52 0.60
C ALA A 130 -24.16 -6.23 1.61
N ARG A 131 -22.85 -6.27 1.35
CA ARG A 131 -21.85 -6.85 2.27
C ARG A 131 -21.54 -5.88 3.40
N ARG A 132 -21.43 -4.59 3.09
CA ARG A 132 -21.20 -3.48 4.02
C ARG A 132 -22.34 -3.32 5.03
N GLU A 133 -23.59 -3.37 4.58
CA GLU A 133 -24.78 -3.27 5.45
C GLU A 133 -24.84 -4.35 6.54
N LYS A 134 -24.18 -5.50 6.31
CA LYS A 134 -24.13 -6.62 7.26
C LYS A 134 -22.97 -6.52 8.25
N ARG A 135 -22.06 -5.56 8.08
CA ARG A 135 -20.83 -5.48 8.88
C ARG A 135 -21.06 -4.74 10.18
N VAL A 136 -20.61 -5.34 11.28
CA VAL A 136 -20.56 -4.75 12.62
C VAL A 136 -19.28 -5.28 13.29
N PRO A 137 -18.49 -4.46 14.00
CA PRO A 137 -18.67 -3.02 14.26
C PRO A 137 -18.25 -2.13 13.08
N LEU A 138 -18.88 -0.95 12.98
CA LEU A 138 -18.48 0.08 12.02
C LEU A 138 -17.19 0.78 12.49
N GLY A 139 -16.43 1.34 11.55
CA GLY A 139 -15.15 1.99 11.85
C GLY A 139 -14.60 2.80 10.67
N ASP A 140 -13.31 3.11 10.72
CA ASP A 140 -12.59 3.84 9.66
C ASP A 140 -12.71 3.18 8.28
N SER A 141 -12.80 1.85 8.22
CA SER A 141 -13.03 1.09 6.98
C SER A 141 -14.32 1.48 6.26
N GLU A 142 -15.38 1.82 6.99
CA GLU A 142 -16.68 2.17 6.38
C GLU A 142 -16.62 3.51 5.64
N ILE A 143 -15.90 4.46 6.22
CA ILE A 143 -15.66 5.75 5.58
C ILE A 143 -14.80 5.57 4.34
N ILE A 144 -13.75 4.74 4.42
CA ILE A 144 -12.82 4.50 3.31
C ILE A 144 -13.49 3.73 2.18
N VAL A 145 -14.31 2.71 2.49
CA VAL A 145 -15.13 2.01 1.50
C VAL A 145 -16.08 3.00 0.82
N THR A 146 -16.77 3.85 1.58
CA THR A 146 -17.68 4.87 1.02
C THR A 146 -16.93 5.86 0.13
N ALA A 147 -15.73 6.30 0.53
CA ALA A 147 -14.90 7.20 -0.24
C ALA A 147 -14.39 6.56 -1.56
N LEU A 148 -14.01 5.28 -1.52
CA LEU A 148 -13.62 4.54 -2.73
C LEU A 148 -14.81 4.33 -3.67
N MET A 149 -16.01 4.10 -3.13
CA MET A 149 -17.22 4.06 -3.94
C MET A 149 -17.52 5.42 -4.58
N ALA A 150 -17.38 6.52 -3.84
CA ALA A 150 -17.51 7.87 -4.40
C ALA A 150 -16.48 8.11 -5.52
N THR A 151 -15.23 7.66 -5.33
CA THR A 151 -14.20 7.70 -6.38
C THR A 151 -14.64 6.96 -7.64
N GLY A 152 -15.17 5.73 -7.50
CA GLY A 152 -15.67 4.95 -8.63
C GLY A 152 -16.85 5.60 -9.35
N ARG A 153 -17.65 6.41 -8.67
CA ARG A 153 -18.72 7.23 -9.25
C ARG A 153 -18.22 8.53 -9.90
N GLY A 154 -16.92 8.80 -9.85
CA GLY A 154 -16.31 10.03 -10.38
C GLY A 154 -16.35 11.22 -9.42
N ASP A 155 -16.81 11.03 -8.18
CA ASP A 155 -16.89 12.08 -7.17
C ASP A 155 -15.62 12.09 -6.29
N ALA A 156 -14.54 12.61 -6.87
CA ALA A 156 -13.23 12.70 -6.21
C ALA A 156 -13.24 13.68 -5.02
N ASP A 157 -14.08 14.71 -5.04
CA ASP A 157 -14.13 15.69 -3.96
C ASP A 157 -14.78 15.12 -2.71
N THR A 158 -15.91 14.44 -2.85
CA THR A 158 -16.52 13.69 -1.75
C THR A 158 -15.58 12.60 -1.24
N ALA A 159 -14.93 11.85 -2.14
CA ALA A 159 -13.94 10.85 -1.76
C ALA A 159 -12.82 11.46 -0.91
N ARG A 160 -12.26 12.60 -1.33
CA ARG A 160 -11.21 13.31 -0.60
C ARG A 160 -11.67 13.74 0.79
N GLN A 161 -12.86 14.36 0.90
CA GLN A 161 -13.40 14.82 2.18
C GLN A 161 -13.61 13.65 3.15
N LEU A 162 -14.18 12.55 2.66
CA LEU A 162 -14.37 11.33 3.46
C LEU A 162 -13.03 10.70 3.87
N MET A 163 -12.06 10.58 2.96
CA MET A 163 -10.73 10.08 3.33
C MET A 163 -10.10 10.95 4.42
N ARG A 164 -10.21 12.29 4.30
CA ARG A 164 -9.67 13.25 5.29
C ARG A 164 -10.32 13.11 6.66
N SER A 165 -11.64 12.94 6.74
CA SER A 165 -12.34 12.82 8.02
C SER A 165 -11.91 11.60 8.82
N THR A 166 -11.37 10.56 8.17
CA THR A 166 -10.83 9.41 8.91
C THR A 166 -9.70 9.83 9.84
N ALA A 167 -8.90 10.85 9.54
CA ALA A 167 -7.81 11.32 10.41
C ALA A 167 -8.30 11.75 11.81
N GLU A 168 -9.58 12.08 11.97
CA GLU A 168 -10.20 12.48 13.24
C GLU A 168 -10.72 11.27 14.04
N MET A 169 -10.78 10.09 13.43
CA MET A 169 -11.19 8.85 14.07
C MET A 169 -10.01 8.13 14.71
N VAL A 170 -10.29 7.33 15.75
CA VAL A 170 -9.34 6.34 16.27
C VAL A 170 -9.01 5.35 15.15
N GLU A 171 -7.71 5.12 14.94
CA GLU A 171 -7.23 4.13 13.98
C GLU A 171 -7.56 2.73 14.49
N ASN A 172 -8.42 2.02 13.75
CA ASN A 172 -8.73 0.62 14.03
C ASN A 172 -7.98 -0.31 13.07
N HIS A 173 -7.80 0.12 11.80
CA HIS A 173 -7.24 -0.73 10.75
C HIS A 173 -6.09 -0.03 10.00
N PRO A 174 -4.82 -0.24 10.41
CA PRO A 174 -3.68 0.45 9.82
C PRO A 174 -3.53 0.25 8.30
N LEU A 175 -3.87 -0.93 7.78
CA LEU A 175 -3.82 -1.22 6.34
C LEU A 175 -4.88 -0.44 5.56
N VAL A 176 -6.03 -0.19 6.17
CA VAL A 176 -7.13 0.59 5.56
C VAL A 176 -6.72 2.06 5.52
N ARG A 177 -6.11 2.58 6.60
CA ARG A 177 -5.52 3.94 6.63
C ARG A 177 -4.41 4.15 5.62
N GLU A 178 -3.60 3.13 5.37
CA GLU A 178 -2.55 3.18 4.34
C GLU A 178 -3.15 3.37 2.94
N VAL A 179 -4.30 2.74 2.63
CA VAL A 179 -5.03 2.96 1.37
C VAL A 179 -5.55 4.39 1.27
N ALA A 180 -6.12 4.94 2.35
CA ALA A 180 -6.59 6.33 2.38
C ALA A 180 -5.45 7.35 2.15
N GLY A 181 -4.32 7.16 2.84
CA GLY A 181 -3.14 8.00 2.67
C GLY A 181 -2.55 7.92 1.27
N GLU A 182 -2.52 6.72 0.66
CA GLU A 182 -2.06 6.52 -0.71
C GLU A 182 -2.97 7.20 -1.73
N TRP A 183 -4.29 7.09 -1.55
CA TRP A 183 -5.26 7.78 -2.40
C TRP A 183 -5.11 9.31 -2.30
N LEU A 184 -5.05 9.86 -1.08
CA LEU A 184 -4.91 11.30 -0.85
C LEU A 184 -3.59 11.85 -1.41
N ALA A 185 -2.49 11.11 -1.29
CA ALA A 185 -1.21 11.50 -1.85
C ALA A 185 -1.24 11.55 -3.39
N VAL A 186 -1.87 10.55 -4.02
CA VAL A 186 -2.01 10.51 -5.49
C VAL A 186 -2.93 11.62 -5.99
N ASP A 187 -4.05 11.87 -5.31
CA ASP A 187 -4.96 12.99 -5.62
C ASP A 187 -4.26 14.36 -5.47
N ALA A 188 -3.51 14.57 -4.39
CA ALA A 188 -2.73 15.79 -4.20
C ALA A 188 -1.68 16.00 -5.30
N VAL A 189 -1.00 14.92 -5.72
CA VAL A 189 -0.06 14.95 -6.86
C VAL A 189 -0.78 15.33 -8.15
N ALA A 190 -1.94 14.73 -8.43
CA ALA A 190 -2.72 15.00 -9.63
C ALA A 190 -3.18 16.46 -9.70
N ARG A 191 -3.53 17.06 -8.55
CA ARG A 191 -3.91 18.48 -8.43
C ARG A 191 -2.72 19.44 -8.31
N GLY A 192 -1.49 18.94 -8.20
CA GLY A 192 -0.30 19.77 -7.94
C GLY A 192 -0.26 20.38 -6.52
N ALA A 193 -1.03 19.84 -5.57
CA ALA A 193 -1.12 20.31 -4.19
C ALA A 193 0.07 19.83 -3.33
N TRP A 194 1.30 20.16 -3.76
CA TRP A 194 2.53 19.70 -3.11
C TRP A 194 2.68 20.18 -1.66
N ALA A 195 2.22 21.41 -1.36
CA ALA A 195 2.24 21.95 -0.01
C ALA A 195 1.31 21.20 0.94
N GLU A 196 0.12 20.82 0.48
CA GLU A 196 -0.84 20.00 1.23
C GLU A 196 -0.21 18.65 1.58
N LEU A 197 0.32 17.95 0.57
CA LEU A 197 0.97 16.66 0.75
C LEU A 197 2.20 16.75 1.69
N HIS A 198 2.99 17.80 1.58
CA HIS A 198 4.14 18.00 2.47
C HIS A 198 3.71 18.27 3.91
N ALA A 199 2.66 19.05 4.14
CA ALA A 199 2.13 19.31 5.47
C ALA A 199 1.60 18.02 6.13
N ASP A 200 0.90 17.18 5.37
CA ASP A 200 0.46 15.85 5.85
C ASP A 200 1.63 14.94 6.20
N ALA A 201 2.69 15.00 5.39
CA ALA A 201 3.92 14.28 5.65
C ALA A 201 4.52 14.74 6.98
N ILE A 202 4.71 16.05 7.20
CA ILE A 202 5.26 16.57 8.46
C ILE A 202 4.41 16.13 9.66
N ALA A 203 3.08 16.23 9.54
CA ALA A 203 2.15 15.89 10.61
C ALA A 203 1.97 14.38 10.84
N ALA A 204 2.60 13.52 10.02
CA ALA A 204 2.46 12.07 10.14
C ALA A 204 1.01 11.57 10.15
N ARG A 205 0.12 12.25 9.39
CA ARG A 205 -1.33 11.99 9.43
C ARG A 205 -1.72 10.59 8.96
N TRP A 206 -0.89 9.99 8.12
CA TRP A 206 -1.20 8.72 7.47
C TRP A 206 -0.03 7.74 7.63
N PRO A 207 -0.31 6.45 7.85
CA PRO A 207 0.70 5.42 7.73
C PRO A 207 1.32 5.45 6.33
N ALA A 208 2.62 5.73 6.25
CA ALA A 208 3.31 5.74 4.96
C ALA A 208 3.33 4.32 4.37
N SER A 209 2.91 4.19 3.12
CA SER A 209 3.22 3.13 2.15
C SER A 209 4.54 3.43 1.41
N SER A 210 5.07 2.50 0.60
CA SER A 210 6.26 2.80 -0.20
C SER A 210 6.00 3.87 -1.28
N LEU A 211 4.77 3.95 -1.80
CA LEU A 211 4.38 4.99 -2.76
C LEU A 211 4.30 6.35 -2.08
N THR A 212 3.53 6.45 -0.99
CA THR A 212 3.41 7.72 -0.24
C THR A 212 4.76 8.19 0.26
N PHE A 213 5.61 7.31 0.81
CA PHE A 213 6.95 7.69 1.24
C PHE A 213 7.82 8.29 0.12
N LEU A 214 7.68 7.81 -1.12
CA LEU A 214 8.28 8.45 -2.29
C LEU A 214 7.65 9.82 -2.54
N LEU A 215 6.32 9.91 -2.63
CA LEU A 215 5.59 11.14 -2.97
C LEU A 215 5.80 12.25 -1.93
N GLU A 216 5.86 11.91 -0.65
CA GLU A 216 6.22 12.83 0.46
C GLU A 216 7.60 13.45 0.24
N GLY A 217 8.58 12.63 -0.19
CA GLY A 217 9.93 13.10 -0.50
C GLY A 217 9.97 14.02 -1.71
N ILE A 218 9.17 13.73 -2.74
CA ILE A 218 9.02 14.60 -3.92
C ILE A 218 8.35 15.92 -3.53
N ALA A 219 7.28 15.85 -2.73
CA ALA A 219 6.58 17.04 -2.22
C ALA A 219 7.52 17.94 -1.43
N ALA A 220 8.34 17.37 -0.53
CA ALA A 220 9.35 18.12 0.22
C ALA A 220 10.34 18.86 -0.70
N ARG A 221 10.76 18.26 -1.82
CA ARG A 221 11.61 18.96 -2.81
C ARG A 221 10.87 20.04 -3.58
N LYS A 222 9.60 19.80 -3.94
CA LYS A 222 8.78 20.76 -4.70
C LYS A 222 8.48 22.04 -3.92
N VAL A 223 8.46 21.97 -2.59
CA VAL A 223 8.26 23.12 -1.71
C VAL A 223 9.56 23.64 -1.09
N ASP A 224 10.71 23.19 -1.59
CA ASP A 224 12.04 23.58 -1.12
C ASP A 224 12.24 23.44 0.41
N ALA A 225 11.76 22.33 0.97
CA ALA A 225 11.88 22.08 2.41
C ALA A 225 13.34 21.90 2.83
N LYS A 226 13.73 22.48 3.97
CA LYS A 226 15.11 22.45 4.51
C LYS A 226 15.73 21.05 4.64
N ARG A 227 14.91 20.01 4.82
CA ARG A 227 15.33 18.60 4.94
C ARG A 227 14.81 17.74 3.78
N ALA A 228 14.63 18.32 2.60
CA ALA A 228 14.19 17.58 1.43
C ALA A 228 15.22 16.49 1.04
N PRO A 229 14.77 15.29 0.65
CA PRO A 229 15.68 14.20 0.30
C PRO A 229 16.49 14.54 -0.95
N GLY A 230 17.75 14.10 -0.97
CA GLY A 230 18.61 14.24 -2.14
C GLY A 230 18.17 13.35 -3.32
N SER A 231 18.74 13.60 -4.49
CA SER A 231 18.44 12.83 -5.71
C SER A 231 18.69 11.33 -5.58
N ALA A 232 19.79 10.94 -4.90
CA ALA A 232 20.11 9.53 -4.68
C ALA A 232 19.08 8.85 -3.77
N GLU A 233 18.68 9.52 -2.69
CA GLU A 233 17.67 9.01 -1.76
C GLU A 233 16.31 8.83 -2.47
N LEU A 234 15.88 9.80 -3.26
CA LEU A 234 14.63 9.68 -4.03
C LEU A 234 14.68 8.52 -5.04
N ARG A 235 15.82 8.26 -5.67
CA ARG A 235 15.97 7.09 -6.56
C ARG A 235 15.78 5.78 -5.79
N VAL A 236 16.33 5.68 -4.57
CA VAL A 236 16.12 4.51 -3.72
C VAL A 236 14.64 4.37 -3.34
N ARG A 237 13.97 5.46 -2.91
CA ARG A 237 12.52 5.45 -2.65
C ARG A 237 11.73 5.00 -3.88
N TRP A 238 12.11 5.46 -5.06
CA TRP A 238 11.46 5.11 -6.33
C TRP A 238 11.64 3.64 -6.70
N LEU A 239 12.81 3.04 -6.46
CA LEU A 239 13.01 1.61 -6.71
C LEU A 239 12.06 0.73 -5.88
N LEU A 240 11.77 1.17 -4.65
CA LEU A 240 10.87 0.47 -3.72
C LEU A 240 9.38 0.79 -3.90
N ALA A 241 9.06 1.89 -4.59
CA ALA A 241 7.68 2.29 -4.83
C ALA A 241 7.04 1.46 -5.96
N PRO A 242 5.72 1.20 -5.90
CA PRO A 242 4.98 0.65 -7.03
C PRO A 242 4.89 1.66 -8.18
N HIS A 243 4.39 1.22 -9.34
CA HIS A 243 4.09 2.09 -10.49
C HIS A 243 5.26 2.97 -10.96
N ARG A 244 6.50 2.44 -10.88
CA ARG A 244 7.74 3.16 -11.22
C ARG A 244 7.71 3.92 -12.54
N ARG A 245 7.08 3.37 -13.57
CA ARG A 245 6.95 4.04 -14.88
C ARG A 245 6.13 5.34 -14.79
N ALA A 246 5.05 5.33 -14.02
CA ALA A 246 4.19 6.50 -13.83
C ALA A 246 4.89 7.58 -12.99
N THR A 247 5.62 7.17 -11.96
CA THR A 247 6.31 8.10 -11.04
C THR A 247 7.69 8.55 -11.53
N ALA A 248 8.26 7.93 -12.56
CA ALA A 248 9.59 8.28 -13.08
C ALA A 248 9.70 9.75 -13.49
N ARG A 249 8.64 10.31 -14.09
CA ARG A 249 8.60 11.73 -14.51
C ARG A 249 8.67 12.69 -13.32
N LEU A 250 8.20 12.26 -12.15
CA LEU A 250 8.20 13.08 -10.93
C LEU A 250 9.60 13.20 -10.30
N LEU A 251 10.54 12.33 -10.69
CA LEU A 251 11.94 12.41 -10.25
C LEU A 251 12.75 13.48 -10.96
N ALA A 252 12.27 13.96 -12.11
CA ALA A 252 12.94 15.03 -12.83
C ALA A 252 12.92 16.30 -11.96
N ASN A 253 14.09 16.90 -11.76
CA ASN A 253 14.17 18.20 -11.13
C ASN A 253 13.38 19.19 -11.99
N PRO A 254 12.58 20.10 -11.41
CA PRO A 254 12.31 21.33 -12.13
C PRO A 254 13.69 21.91 -12.45
N THR A 255 14.02 22.02 -13.74
CA THR A 255 15.17 22.78 -14.21
C THR A 255 15.13 24.10 -13.48
N THR A 256 16.18 24.40 -12.70
CA THR A 256 16.41 25.73 -12.15
C THR A 256 16.12 26.70 -13.29
N PRO A 257 15.12 27.60 -13.19
CA PRO A 257 14.98 28.64 -14.19
C PRO A 257 16.35 29.33 -14.24
N GLY A 258 16.98 29.23 -15.41
CA GLY A 258 18.35 29.67 -15.60
C GLY A 258 18.48 31.06 -15.01
N THR A 259 19.54 31.25 -14.22
CA THR A 259 20.11 32.56 -13.91
C THR A 259 20.13 33.37 -15.20
N GLY A 260 19.08 34.15 -15.41
CA GLY A 260 19.08 35.26 -16.34
C GLY A 260 20.08 36.24 -15.76
N THR A 261 21.32 36.12 -16.21
CA THR A 261 22.27 37.23 -16.16
C THR A 261 21.64 38.36 -16.95
N VAL A 262 20.96 39.24 -16.23
CA VAL A 262 20.73 40.61 -16.68
C VAL A 262 22.11 41.26 -16.65
N THR A 263 22.79 41.23 -17.79
CA THR A 263 23.89 42.15 -18.10
C THR A 263 23.31 43.48 -18.53
#